data_AF-A0A6G1KVZ8-F1
#
_entry.id   AF-A0A6G1KVZ8-F1
#
_cell.length_a   1.000
_cell.length_b   1.000
_cell.length_c   1.000
_cell.angle_alpha   90.00
_cell.angle_beta   90.00
_cell.angle_gamma   90.00
#
_symmetry.space_group_name_H-M   'P 1'
#
loop_
_entity.id
_entity.type
_entity.pdbx_description
1 polymer ?
#
loop_
_entity_poly.entity_id
_entity_poly.type
_entity_poly.pdbx_seq_one_letter_code
_entity_poly.pdbx_strand_id
1 'polypeptide(L)'
;MKKPARPVHLILDWDGTLTTKDTLAVLAGLTKARDGRIQIPGPAGKARDVSSVQWQDIVDGYMQDYTAHKASHFPKTGGPEALEKWLDSLEPIEYASAQRASDSGFFKGVSIGDVGPTVTHALESRALELRQGWEKLLSLVLVTECQVTIVSSVDFDKAELQSYINDMVIYANDIHGLNSPLGSSGRLVGNVRTAREKLACMKKAVAAHAPSIEPERAPAVIYVGDSATDFLCLNRASGSGRSCDRGVWIFDGPEGDAEKMMEKTFAPCKAEELDFRVARDLNRAYELVLEVCGEEGHQ
;
A
#
# COMPACT_ATOMS: atom_id res chain seq x y z
N MET A 1 24.12 -12.13 5.41
CA MET A 1 23.47 -10.89 4.94
C MET A 1 24.14 -9.71 5.62
N LYS A 2 24.20 -8.56 4.96
CA LYS A 2 24.76 -7.35 5.58
C LYS A 2 23.76 -6.83 6.62
N LYS A 3 24.26 -6.23 7.69
CA LYS A 3 23.44 -5.71 8.79
C LYS A 3 23.62 -4.19 8.91
N PRO A 4 22.54 -3.41 9.05
CA PRO A 4 22.65 -1.98 9.27
C PRO A 4 23.31 -1.67 10.62
N ALA A 5 24.13 -0.62 10.67
CA ALA A 5 24.88 -0.21 11.87
C ALA A 5 24.03 0.51 12.94
N ARG A 6 22.76 0.80 12.63
CA ARG A 6 21.76 1.31 13.58
C ARG A 6 20.39 0.65 13.34
N PRO A 7 19.48 0.65 14.33
CA PRO A 7 18.12 0.17 14.15
C PRO A 7 17.38 0.87 13.01
N VAL A 8 16.44 0.17 12.38
CA VAL A 8 15.68 0.68 11.21
C VAL A 8 14.20 0.50 11.45
N HIS A 9 13.41 1.56 11.25
CA HIS A 9 11.97 1.44 11.12
C HIS A 9 11.63 1.50 9.63
N LEU A 10 11.44 0.33 9.03
CA LEU A 10 11.11 0.20 7.62
C LEU A 10 9.59 0.24 7.46
N ILE A 11 9.10 1.12 6.59
CA ILE A 11 7.68 1.31 6.33
C ILE A 11 7.47 1.13 4.84
N LEU A 12 6.55 0.23 4.48
CA LEU A 12 6.33 -0.19 3.10
C LEU A 12 4.88 0.07 2.73
N ASP A 13 4.67 0.71 1.58
CA ASP A 13 3.42 0.53 0.86
C ASP A 13 3.29 -0.90 0.34
N TRP A 14 2.07 -1.33 0.06
CA TRP A 14 1.81 -2.70 -0.38
C TRP A 14 1.69 -2.81 -1.90
N ASP A 15 0.62 -2.25 -2.46
CA ASP A 15 0.26 -2.38 -3.87
C ASP A 15 1.25 -1.61 -4.74
N GLY A 16 1.85 -2.27 -5.74
CA GLY A 16 2.86 -1.64 -6.60
C GLY A 16 4.25 -1.49 -5.93
N THR A 17 4.32 -1.58 -4.61
CA THR A 17 5.57 -1.52 -3.84
C THR A 17 6.09 -2.89 -3.43
N LEU A 18 5.42 -3.56 -2.48
CA LEU A 18 5.81 -4.91 -2.06
C LEU A 18 5.29 -5.97 -3.04
N THR A 19 4.14 -5.74 -3.66
CA THR A 19 3.62 -6.54 -4.77
C THR A 19 3.91 -5.89 -6.11
N THR A 20 3.95 -6.67 -7.18
CA THR A 20 4.09 -6.14 -8.55
C THR A 20 2.75 -5.73 -9.17
N LYS A 21 1.64 -5.99 -8.48
CA LYS A 21 0.27 -5.78 -8.97
C LYS A 21 -0.65 -5.32 -7.85
N ASP A 22 -1.67 -4.56 -8.22
CA ASP A 22 -2.73 -4.06 -7.34
C ASP A 22 -3.62 -5.20 -6.82
N THR A 23 -3.78 -5.28 -5.50
CA THR A 23 -4.60 -6.27 -4.81
C THR A 23 -6.11 -6.02 -4.89
N LEU A 24 -6.57 -4.85 -5.31
CA LEU A 24 -8.00 -4.58 -5.54
C LEU A 24 -8.59 -5.54 -6.57
N ALA A 25 -7.81 -5.95 -7.59
CA ALA A 25 -8.22 -6.94 -8.57
C ALA A 25 -8.45 -8.33 -7.95
N VAL A 26 -7.73 -8.67 -6.88
CA VAL A 26 -7.92 -9.90 -6.11
C VAL A 26 -9.17 -9.80 -5.25
N LEU A 27 -9.41 -8.64 -4.63
CA LEU A 27 -10.61 -8.38 -3.82
C LEU A 27 -11.91 -8.53 -4.61
N ALA A 28 -11.92 -8.16 -5.89
CA ALA A 28 -13.06 -8.38 -6.78
C ALA A 28 -13.47 -9.88 -6.84
N GLY A 29 -12.51 -10.79 -6.69
CA GLY A 29 -12.74 -12.24 -6.68
C GLY A 29 -13.42 -12.79 -5.42
N LEU A 30 -13.44 -12.05 -4.31
CA LEU A 30 -14.02 -12.51 -3.05
C LEU A 30 -15.53 -12.78 -3.16
N THR A 31 -16.22 -11.99 -3.97
CA THR A 31 -17.67 -12.16 -4.20
C THR A 31 -17.97 -13.44 -4.96
N LYS A 32 -17.11 -13.83 -5.90
CA LYS A 32 -17.22 -15.11 -6.61
C LYS A 32 -16.99 -16.30 -5.67
N ALA A 33 -16.01 -16.22 -4.78
CA ALA A 33 -15.77 -17.23 -3.76
C ALA A 33 -16.98 -17.36 -2.81
N ARG A 34 -17.49 -16.23 -2.30
CA ARG A 34 -18.74 -16.16 -1.53
C ARG A 34 -19.88 -16.84 -2.28
N ASP A 35 -20.17 -16.43 -3.51
CA ASP A 35 -21.32 -16.92 -4.29
C ASP A 35 -21.25 -18.43 -4.54
N GLY A 36 -20.05 -18.97 -4.75
CA GLY A 36 -19.81 -20.41 -4.80
C GLY A 36 -20.10 -21.12 -3.47
N ARG A 37 -19.72 -20.52 -2.34
CA ARG A 37 -19.99 -21.05 -0.99
C ARG A 37 -21.47 -21.03 -0.62
N ILE A 38 -22.19 -19.94 -0.91
CA ILE A 38 -23.61 -19.78 -0.53
C ILE A 38 -24.61 -20.25 -1.59
N GLN A 39 -24.14 -20.80 -2.72
CA GLN A 39 -24.96 -21.35 -3.81
C GLN A 39 -26.14 -20.46 -4.21
N ILE A 40 -25.90 -19.17 -4.46
CA ILE A 40 -26.98 -18.27 -4.90
C ILE A 40 -27.51 -18.77 -6.26
N PRO A 41 -28.80 -19.16 -6.38
CA PRO A 41 -29.36 -19.55 -7.67
C PRO A 41 -29.42 -18.33 -8.59
N GLY A 42 -28.69 -18.34 -9.70
CA GLY A 42 -28.86 -17.34 -10.74
C GLY A 42 -30.23 -17.49 -11.44
N PRO A 43 -30.73 -16.43 -12.11
CA PRO A 43 -31.91 -16.57 -12.95
C PRO A 43 -31.59 -17.59 -14.05
N ALA A 44 -32.41 -18.63 -14.15
CA ALA A 44 -32.26 -19.78 -15.06
C ALA A 44 -31.18 -20.84 -14.70
N GLY A 45 -30.75 -20.94 -13.43
CA GLY A 45 -29.89 -22.06 -12.99
C GLY A 45 -28.46 -22.03 -13.54
N LYS A 46 -28.07 -20.92 -14.17
CA LYS A 46 -26.67 -20.59 -14.48
C LYS A 46 -26.17 -19.62 -13.42
N ALA A 47 -24.96 -19.83 -12.90
CA ALA A 47 -24.30 -18.85 -12.05
C ALA A 47 -24.26 -17.51 -12.82
N ARG A 48 -24.99 -16.51 -12.32
CA ARG A 48 -24.97 -15.18 -12.91
C ARG A 48 -23.74 -14.49 -12.35
N ASP A 49 -22.84 -14.04 -13.22
CA ASP A 49 -21.70 -13.21 -12.83
C ASP A 49 -22.21 -11.78 -12.54
N VAL A 50 -22.98 -11.64 -11.46
CA VAL A 50 -23.51 -10.34 -10.97
C VAL A 50 -22.36 -9.51 -10.39
N SER A 51 -21.34 -10.18 -9.87
CA SER A 51 -20.14 -9.59 -9.28
C SER A 51 -19.33 -8.75 -10.26
N SER A 52 -19.02 -9.24 -11.46
CA SER A 52 -18.15 -8.50 -12.38
C SER A 52 -18.76 -7.18 -12.85
N VAL A 53 -20.07 -7.16 -13.11
CA VAL A 53 -20.80 -5.95 -13.53
C VAL A 53 -20.81 -4.91 -12.40
N GLN A 54 -21.09 -5.32 -11.16
CA GLN A 54 -21.11 -4.39 -10.02
C GLN A 54 -19.73 -3.83 -9.68
N TRP A 55 -18.65 -4.61 -9.85
CA TRP A 55 -17.29 -4.11 -9.64
C TRP A 55 -16.91 -3.06 -10.68
N GLN A 56 -17.22 -3.32 -11.96
CA GLN A 56 -16.91 -2.37 -13.02
C GLN A 56 -17.66 -1.05 -12.83
N ASP A 57 -18.92 -1.07 -12.39
CA ASP A 57 -19.69 0.15 -12.10
C ASP A 57 -19.03 0.99 -10.98
N ILE A 58 -18.46 0.34 -9.96
CA ILE A 58 -17.73 1.03 -8.86
C ILE A 58 -16.45 1.68 -9.41
N VAL A 59 -15.67 0.95 -10.22
CA VAL A 59 -14.44 1.44 -10.85
C VAL A 59 -14.73 2.60 -11.78
N ASP A 60 -15.74 2.47 -12.64
CA ASP A 60 -16.14 3.51 -13.60
C ASP A 60 -16.60 4.77 -12.89
N GLY A 61 -17.38 4.64 -11.81
CA GLY A 61 -17.78 5.77 -10.98
C GLY A 61 -16.58 6.50 -10.37
N TYR A 62 -15.59 5.77 -9.85
CA TYR A 62 -14.35 6.37 -9.35
C TYR A 62 -13.59 7.11 -10.46
N MET A 63 -13.40 6.48 -11.61
CA MET A 63 -12.68 7.08 -12.73
C MET A 63 -13.38 8.32 -13.27
N GLN A 64 -14.72 8.34 -13.28
CA GLN A 64 -15.50 9.51 -13.64
C GLN A 64 -15.23 10.68 -12.69
N ASP A 65 -15.37 10.44 -11.38
CA ASP A 65 -15.16 11.48 -10.36
C ASP A 65 -13.72 11.99 -10.38
N TYR A 66 -12.74 11.08 -10.43
CA TYR A 66 -11.33 11.42 -10.50
C TYR A 66 -11.00 12.25 -11.74
N THR A 67 -11.49 11.84 -12.92
CA THR A 67 -11.20 12.55 -14.17
C THR A 67 -11.84 13.93 -14.18
N ALA A 68 -13.09 14.06 -13.71
CA ALA A 68 -13.77 15.34 -13.58
C ALA A 68 -13.03 16.25 -12.59
N HIS A 69 -12.65 15.73 -11.42
CA HIS A 69 -11.92 16.48 -10.41
C HIS A 69 -10.54 16.94 -10.92
N LYS A 70 -9.82 16.05 -11.60
CA LYS A 70 -8.52 16.34 -12.23
C LYS A 70 -8.64 17.43 -13.29
N ALA A 71 -9.66 17.38 -14.14
CA ALA A 71 -9.86 18.40 -15.17
C ALA A 71 -10.05 19.82 -14.60
N SER A 72 -10.65 19.93 -13.40
CA SER A 72 -10.97 21.22 -12.77
C SER A 72 -9.93 21.71 -11.75
N HIS A 73 -9.26 20.80 -11.03
CA HIS A 73 -8.45 21.16 -9.86
C HIS A 73 -6.97 20.78 -9.99
N PHE A 74 -6.57 20.00 -11.00
CA PHE A 74 -5.18 19.58 -11.13
C PHE A 74 -4.26 20.76 -11.45
N PRO A 75 -3.19 20.98 -10.66
CA PRO A 75 -2.27 22.08 -10.90
C PRO A 75 -1.47 21.85 -12.20
N LYS A 76 -1.53 22.82 -13.13
CA LYS A 76 -0.77 22.76 -14.40
C LYS A 76 0.73 22.99 -14.21
N THR A 77 1.07 23.75 -13.17
CA THR A 77 2.43 24.09 -12.75
C THR A 77 2.47 24.12 -11.24
N GLY A 78 3.64 23.94 -10.66
CA GLY A 78 3.84 23.96 -9.22
C GLY A 78 5.00 23.06 -8.82
N GLY A 79 5.19 22.91 -7.53
CA GLY A 79 6.16 21.96 -6.95
C GLY A 79 5.50 21.16 -5.82
N PRO A 80 6.28 20.66 -4.85
CA PRO A 80 5.82 19.84 -3.73
C PRO A 80 4.53 20.30 -3.04
N GLU A 81 4.40 21.60 -2.75
CA GLU A 81 3.21 22.15 -2.07
C GLU A 81 1.94 22.08 -2.95
N ALA A 82 2.08 22.23 -4.27
CA ALA A 82 0.95 22.11 -5.19
C ALA A 82 0.48 20.66 -5.31
N LEU A 83 1.42 19.71 -5.32
CA LEU A 83 1.12 18.28 -5.29
C LEU A 83 0.42 17.89 -3.98
N GLU A 84 0.91 18.36 -2.82
CA GLU A 84 0.26 18.12 -1.52
C GLU A 84 -1.19 18.60 -1.51
N LYS A 85 -1.44 19.86 -1.94
CA LYS A 85 -2.81 20.41 -2.03
C LYS A 85 -3.69 19.60 -2.99
N TRP A 86 -3.15 19.14 -4.11
CA TRP A 86 -3.86 18.28 -5.04
C TRP A 86 -4.25 16.95 -4.40
N LEU A 87 -3.31 16.27 -3.73
CA LEU A 87 -3.56 15.00 -3.05
C LEU A 87 -4.60 15.15 -1.93
N ASP A 88 -4.54 16.25 -1.18
CA ASP A 88 -5.54 16.57 -0.16
C ASP A 88 -6.94 16.77 -0.77
N SER A 89 -7.02 17.37 -1.95
CA SER A 89 -8.29 17.60 -2.64
C SER A 89 -8.97 16.32 -3.13
N LEU A 90 -8.26 15.18 -3.17
CA LEU A 90 -8.80 13.88 -3.57
C LEU A 90 -9.61 13.18 -2.48
N GLU A 91 -9.51 13.60 -1.21
CA GLU A 91 -10.23 13.01 -0.09
C GLU A 91 -11.72 12.72 -0.39
N PRO A 92 -12.56 13.68 -0.84
CA PRO A 92 -13.97 13.39 -1.14
C PRO A 92 -14.16 12.34 -2.24
N ILE A 93 -13.23 12.24 -3.20
CA ILE A 93 -13.28 11.28 -4.31
C ILE A 93 -13.00 9.86 -3.81
N GLU A 94 -11.97 9.71 -2.98
CA GLU A 94 -11.60 8.43 -2.36
C GLU A 94 -12.73 7.90 -1.46
N TYR A 95 -13.33 8.79 -0.64
CA TYR A 95 -14.44 8.41 0.24
C TYR A 95 -15.71 8.08 -0.55
N ALA A 96 -16.02 8.80 -1.63
CA ALA A 96 -17.16 8.48 -2.50
C ALA A 96 -17.00 7.10 -3.15
N SER A 97 -15.78 6.72 -3.56
CA SER A 97 -15.47 5.39 -4.09
C SER A 97 -15.76 4.28 -3.07
N ALA A 98 -15.23 4.42 -1.84
CA ALA A 98 -15.46 3.46 -0.77
C ALA A 98 -16.94 3.37 -0.36
N GLN A 99 -17.65 4.49 -0.38
CA GLN A 99 -19.09 4.55 -0.10
C GLN A 99 -19.89 3.82 -1.18
N ARG A 100 -19.57 3.97 -2.48
CA ARG A 100 -20.20 3.19 -3.56
C ARG A 100 -20.04 1.69 -3.38
N ALA A 101 -18.84 1.23 -3.03
CA ALA A 101 -18.59 -0.17 -2.75
C ALA A 101 -19.42 -0.67 -1.55
N SER A 102 -19.59 0.16 -0.52
CA SER A 102 -20.40 -0.16 0.66
C SER A 102 -21.91 -0.19 0.35
N ASP A 103 -22.42 0.82 -0.36
CA ASP A 103 -23.84 1.00 -0.68
C ASP A 103 -24.35 -0.03 -1.69
N SER A 104 -23.51 -0.45 -2.63
CA SER A 104 -23.83 -1.55 -3.54
C SER A 104 -23.98 -2.89 -2.81
N GLY A 105 -23.46 -3.00 -1.59
CA GLY A 105 -23.40 -4.25 -0.84
C GLY A 105 -22.47 -5.29 -1.49
N PHE A 106 -21.51 -4.85 -2.31
CA PHE A 106 -20.64 -5.72 -3.10
C PHE A 106 -20.01 -6.83 -2.24
N PHE A 107 -19.42 -6.46 -1.10
CA PHE A 107 -18.78 -7.39 -0.16
C PHE A 107 -19.73 -8.04 0.86
N LYS A 108 -21.04 -7.81 0.79
CA LYS A 108 -21.99 -8.35 1.78
C LYS A 108 -21.96 -9.88 1.77
N GLY A 109 -21.88 -10.49 2.95
CA GLY A 109 -21.83 -11.94 3.12
C GLY A 109 -20.47 -12.59 2.81
N VAL A 110 -19.47 -11.84 2.35
CA VAL A 110 -18.08 -12.32 2.25
C VAL A 110 -17.58 -12.64 3.66
N SER A 111 -16.93 -13.78 3.82
CA SER A 111 -16.40 -14.28 5.09
C SER A 111 -14.91 -14.51 4.99
N ILE A 112 -14.24 -14.67 6.14
CA ILE A 112 -12.81 -15.03 6.18
C ILE A 112 -12.52 -16.34 5.42
N GLY A 113 -13.47 -17.27 5.38
CA GLY A 113 -13.36 -18.51 4.62
C GLY A 113 -13.31 -18.33 3.09
N ASP A 114 -13.71 -17.16 2.59
CA ASP A 114 -13.62 -16.82 1.16
C ASP A 114 -12.26 -16.20 0.80
N VAL A 115 -11.57 -15.60 1.77
CA VAL A 115 -10.29 -14.90 1.58
C VAL A 115 -9.18 -15.87 1.22
N GLY A 116 -8.97 -16.91 2.04
CA GLY A 116 -7.90 -17.89 1.85
C GLY A 116 -7.89 -18.55 0.45
N PRO A 117 -9.01 -19.10 -0.03
CA PRO A 117 -9.12 -19.65 -1.39
C PRO A 117 -8.86 -18.60 -2.49
N THR A 118 -9.37 -17.38 -2.31
CA THR A 118 -9.20 -16.29 -3.29
C THR A 118 -7.74 -15.87 -3.41
N VAL A 119 -7.06 -15.67 -2.27
CA VAL A 119 -5.63 -15.34 -2.23
C VAL A 119 -4.78 -16.49 -2.78
N THR A 120 -5.09 -17.74 -2.40
CA THR A 120 -4.39 -18.93 -2.93
C THR A 120 -4.48 -18.99 -4.44
N HIS A 121 -5.68 -18.80 -5.00
CA HIS A 121 -5.88 -18.77 -6.44
C HIS A 121 -5.12 -17.62 -7.11
N ALA A 122 -5.10 -16.43 -6.49
CA ALA A 122 -4.37 -15.27 -7.01
C ALA A 122 -2.86 -15.51 -7.06
N LEU A 123 -2.29 -16.16 -6.05
CA LEU A 123 -0.88 -16.56 -6.02
C LEU A 123 -0.57 -17.62 -7.09
N GLU A 124 -1.39 -18.67 -7.19
CA GLU A 124 -1.20 -19.76 -8.17
C GLU A 124 -1.31 -19.27 -9.62
N SER A 125 -2.23 -18.35 -9.88
CA SER A 125 -2.42 -17.74 -11.21
C SER A 125 -1.43 -16.62 -11.53
N ARG A 126 -0.56 -16.25 -10.59
CA ARG A 126 0.30 -15.05 -10.65
C ARG A 126 -0.48 -13.75 -10.87
N ALA A 127 -1.75 -13.71 -10.48
CA ALA A 127 -2.51 -12.47 -10.35
C ALA A 127 -1.99 -11.62 -9.17
N LEU A 128 -1.35 -12.27 -8.21
CA LEU A 128 -0.67 -11.66 -7.07
C LEU A 128 0.75 -12.24 -6.94
N GLU A 129 1.75 -11.36 -6.90
CA GLU A 129 3.16 -11.75 -6.83
C GLU A 129 3.93 -10.71 -6.01
N LEU A 130 4.77 -11.18 -5.09
CA LEU A 130 5.69 -10.34 -4.35
C LEU A 130 6.85 -9.90 -5.26
N ARG A 131 7.25 -8.64 -5.13
CA ARG A 131 8.29 -8.03 -5.94
C ARG A 131 9.66 -8.65 -5.65
N GLN A 132 10.46 -8.86 -6.69
CA GLN A 132 11.81 -9.38 -6.56
C GLN A 132 12.62 -8.58 -5.52
N GLY A 133 13.30 -9.30 -4.64
CA GLY A 133 14.10 -8.73 -3.53
C GLY A 133 13.34 -8.58 -2.22
N TRP A 134 12.04 -8.91 -2.16
CA TRP A 134 11.24 -8.84 -0.93
C TRP A 134 11.87 -9.62 0.23
N GLU A 135 12.42 -10.82 -0.02
CA GLU A 135 13.06 -11.65 1.02
C GLU A 135 14.24 -10.94 1.68
N LYS A 136 15.09 -10.29 0.88
CA LYS A 136 16.25 -9.55 1.40
C LYS A 136 15.80 -8.34 2.20
N LEU A 137 14.79 -7.62 1.71
CA LEU A 137 14.28 -6.45 2.40
C LEU A 137 13.64 -6.84 3.74
N LEU A 138 12.80 -7.88 3.76
CA LEU A 138 12.17 -8.38 5.00
C LEU A 138 13.19 -9.05 5.94
N SER A 139 14.30 -9.60 5.42
CA SER A 139 15.36 -10.14 6.28
C SER A 139 15.93 -9.11 7.25
N LEU A 140 15.86 -7.80 6.94
CA LEU A 140 16.26 -6.75 7.86
C LEU A 140 15.54 -6.84 9.21
N VAL A 141 14.26 -7.28 9.21
CA VAL A 141 13.45 -7.53 10.42
C VAL A 141 14.07 -8.62 11.30
N LEU A 142 14.67 -9.65 10.70
CA LEU A 142 15.21 -10.78 11.46
C LEU A 142 16.61 -10.56 12.01
N VAL A 143 17.42 -9.73 11.36
CA VAL A 143 18.84 -9.55 11.75
C VAL A 143 19.06 -8.34 12.65
N THR A 144 18.03 -7.54 12.92
CA THR A 144 18.13 -6.28 13.67
C THR A 144 16.90 -6.04 14.53
N GLU A 145 16.93 -5.05 15.42
CA GLU A 145 15.71 -4.45 15.99
C GLU A 145 15.01 -3.61 14.90
N CYS A 146 14.66 -4.24 13.77
CA CYS A 146 13.94 -3.59 12.68
C CYS A 146 12.48 -3.96 12.74
N GLN A 147 11.63 -2.95 12.61
CA GLN A 147 10.20 -3.13 12.48
C GLN A 147 9.78 -2.84 11.05
N VAL A 148 8.98 -3.75 10.48
CA VAL A 148 8.28 -3.50 9.23
C VAL A 148 6.83 -3.14 9.51
N THR A 149 6.44 -1.96 9.05
CA THR A 149 5.04 -1.55 8.99
C THR A 149 4.57 -1.63 7.54
N ILE A 150 3.56 -2.45 7.28
CA ILE A 150 2.93 -2.52 5.96
C ILE A 150 1.67 -1.67 5.98
N VAL A 151 1.46 -0.92 4.90
CA VAL A 151 0.20 -0.23 4.64
C VAL A 151 -0.48 -0.97 3.49
N SER A 152 -1.53 -1.76 3.74
CA SER A 152 -2.12 -2.70 2.75
C SER A 152 -3.66 -2.73 2.80
N SER A 153 -4.32 -3.52 1.96
CA SER A 153 -5.77 -3.80 2.00
C SER A 153 -6.13 -5.28 2.14
N VAL A 154 -5.15 -6.19 2.33
CA VAL A 154 -5.37 -7.66 2.34
C VAL A 154 -4.49 -8.38 3.39
N ASP A 155 -5.05 -9.39 4.06
CA ASP A 155 -4.37 -10.28 5.04
C ASP A 155 -3.83 -11.56 4.36
N PHE A 156 -2.68 -12.08 4.82
CA PHE A 156 -1.94 -13.18 4.19
C PHE A 156 -1.57 -14.30 5.17
N ASP A 157 -1.61 -15.55 4.68
CA ASP A 157 -1.10 -16.73 5.39
C ASP A 157 -0.03 -17.46 4.57
N LYS A 158 1.11 -17.81 5.20
CA LYS A 158 1.96 -19.01 4.91
C LYS A 158 3.18 -19.15 5.84
N ALA A 159 3.45 -20.41 6.20
CA ALA A 159 4.24 -20.89 7.34
C ALA A 159 5.77 -20.63 7.39
N GLU A 160 6.37 -19.89 6.45
CA GLU A 160 7.77 -19.45 6.52
C GLU A 160 7.86 -17.92 6.69
N LEU A 161 6.99 -17.22 5.94
CA LEU A 161 6.64 -15.81 6.07
C LEU A 161 5.94 -15.49 7.40
N GLN A 162 5.26 -16.46 8.03
CA GLN A 162 4.48 -16.25 9.24
C GLN A 162 5.32 -15.70 10.40
N SER A 163 6.58 -16.12 10.54
CA SER A 163 7.48 -15.53 11.55
C SER A 163 7.85 -14.07 11.26
N TYR A 164 8.03 -13.71 9.97
CA TYR A 164 8.31 -12.34 9.57
C TYR A 164 7.06 -11.44 9.69
N ILE A 165 5.90 -11.94 9.24
CA ILE A 165 4.64 -11.20 9.13
C ILE A 165 3.96 -11.03 10.49
N ASN A 166 4.05 -12.02 11.40
CA ASN A 166 3.40 -11.92 12.72
C ASN A 166 3.91 -10.74 13.56
N ASP A 167 5.15 -10.30 13.33
CA ASP A 167 5.75 -9.16 14.03
C ASP A 167 5.61 -7.84 13.24
N MET A 168 4.95 -7.87 12.07
CA MET A 168 4.67 -6.67 11.27
C MET A 168 3.42 -5.95 11.76
N VAL A 169 3.51 -4.63 11.80
CA VAL A 169 2.34 -3.79 12.05
C VAL A 169 1.67 -3.49 10.71
N ILE A 170 0.43 -3.91 10.53
CA ILE A 170 -0.31 -3.67 9.28
C ILE A 170 -1.36 -2.58 9.51
N TYR A 171 -1.28 -1.49 8.75
CA TYR A 171 -2.34 -0.48 8.67
C TYR A 171 -3.11 -0.69 7.37
N ALA A 172 -4.40 -1.01 7.46
CA ALA A 172 -5.19 -1.37 6.30
C ALA A 172 -6.62 -0.84 6.33
N ASN A 173 -7.20 -0.72 5.14
CA ASN A 173 -8.65 -0.76 5.00
C ASN A 173 -9.09 -2.23 5.09
N ASP A 174 -10.28 -2.46 5.64
CA ASP A 174 -10.80 -3.81 5.87
C ASP A 174 -12.29 -3.90 5.54
N ILE A 175 -12.78 -5.11 5.32
CA ILE A 175 -14.18 -5.43 5.09
C ILE A 175 -14.84 -5.73 6.44
N HIS A 176 -15.81 -4.92 6.84
CA HIS A 176 -16.44 -5.03 8.14
C HIS A 176 -17.15 -6.38 8.33
N GLY A 177 -16.69 -7.16 9.31
CA GLY A 177 -17.36 -8.38 9.75
C GLY A 177 -16.96 -9.64 8.98
N LEU A 178 -15.77 -9.69 8.37
CA LEU A 178 -15.26 -10.92 7.73
C LEU A 178 -15.28 -12.15 8.67
N ASN A 179 -15.00 -11.94 9.96
CA ASN A 179 -15.02 -12.99 10.99
C ASN A 179 -16.41 -13.28 11.56
N SER A 180 -17.45 -12.59 11.10
CA SER A 180 -18.83 -12.85 11.52
C SER A 180 -19.31 -14.19 10.94
N PRO A 181 -20.03 -15.02 11.71
CA PRO A 181 -20.68 -16.22 11.18
C PRO A 181 -21.67 -15.93 10.05
N LEU A 182 -22.22 -14.72 10.01
CA LEU A 182 -23.14 -14.26 8.96
C LEU A 182 -22.42 -13.66 7.75
N GLY A 183 -21.09 -13.60 7.78
CA GLY A 183 -20.28 -12.86 6.84
C GLY A 183 -20.38 -11.34 7.04
N SER A 184 -19.67 -10.64 6.16
CA SER A 184 -19.51 -9.19 6.15
C SER A 184 -20.82 -8.44 5.98
N SER A 185 -20.90 -7.25 6.59
CA SER A 185 -22.02 -6.34 6.36
C SER A 185 -21.96 -5.63 4.99
N GLY A 186 -20.85 -5.79 4.25
CA GLY A 186 -20.54 -5.11 3.00
C GLY A 186 -19.89 -3.74 3.16
N ARG A 187 -19.74 -3.23 4.39
CA ARG A 187 -19.13 -1.92 4.65
C ARG A 187 -17.61 -2.02 4.62
N LEU A 188 -16.95 -1.02 4.07
CA LEU A 188 -15.51 -0.84 4.20
C LEU A 188 -15.18 -0.05 5.47
N VAL A 189 -14.15 -0.46 6.20
CA VAL A 189 -13.65 0.16 7.44
C VAL A 189 -12.13 0.39 7.34
N GLY A 190 -11.55 1.04 8.34
CA GLY A 190 -10.17 1.55 8.28
C GLY A 190 -10.10 2.90 7.55
N ASN A 191 -9.00 3.62 7.73
CA ASN A 191 -8.78 4.98 7.20
C ASN A 191 -7.37 5.07 6.61
N VAL A 192 -7.15 4.37 5.50
CA VAL A 192 -5.88 4.36 4.76
C VAL A 192 -6.18 4.49 3.27
N ARG A 193 -6.70 5.64 2.85
CA ARG A 193 -7.12 5.88 1.46
C ARG A 193 -6.38 7.05 0.83
N THR A 194 -6.12 8.08 1.63
CA THR A 194 -5.46 9.31 1.15
C THR A 194 -3.97 9.33 1.51
N ALA A 195 -3.21 10.17 0.80
CA ALA A 195 -1.80 10.41 1.13
C ALA A 195 -1.61 10.89 2.58
N ARG A 196 -2.54 11.72 3.07
CA ARG A 196 -2.53 12.25 4.44
C ARG A 196 -2.81 11.18 5.48
N GLU A 197 -3.72 10.27 5.19
CA GLU A 197 -4.02 9.12 6.04
C GLU A 197 -2.85 8.13 6.11
N LYS A 198 -2.17 7.86 4.98
CA LYS A 198 -0.91 7.09 4.97
C LYS A 198 0.13 7.76 5.88
N LEU A 199 0.34 9.08 5.74
CA LEU A 199 1.27 9.83 6.60
C LEU A 199 0.88 9.78 8.08
N ALA A 200 -0.42 9.86 8.40
CA ALA A 200 -0.90 9.76 9.77
C ALA A 200 -0.63 8.37 10.37
N CYS A 201 -0.84 7.30 9.59
CA CYS A 201 -0.52 5.92 9.99
C CYS A 201 0.98 5.74 10.21
N MET A 202 1.80 6.25 9.29
CA MET A 202 3.26 6.27 9.42
C MET A 202 3.70 6.96 10.71
N LYS A 203 3.21 8.17 10.99
CA LYS A 203 3.55 8.92 12.22
C LYS A 203 3.11 8.17 13.48
N LYS A 204 1.94 7.52 13.45
CA LYS A 204 1.45 6.68 14.56
C LYS A 204 2.36 5.48 14.77
N ALA A 205 2.80 4.82 13.69
CA ALA A 205 3.71 3.68 13.75
C ALA A 205 5.04 4.08 14.39
N VAL A 206 5.66 5.17 13.91
CA VAL A 206 6.93 5.68 14.45
C VAL A 206 6.79 6.07 15.92
N ALA A 207 5.73 6.78 16.30
CA ALA A 207 5.50 7.19 17.69
C ALA A 207 5.30 6.01 18.65
N ALA A 208 4.63 4.94 18.21
CA ALA A 208 4.45 3.74 19.02
C ALA A 208 5.77 3.01 19.32
N HIS A 209 6.80 3.24 18.49
CA HIS A 209 8.11 2.58 18.55
C HIS A 209 9.24 3.53 18.90
N ALA A 210 8.90 4.68 19.47
CA ALA A 210 9.84 5.63 20.06
C ALA A 210 9.92 5.53 21.60
N PRO A 211 10.00 4.36 22.25
CA PRO A 211 10.17 4.35 23.69
C PRO A 211 11.57 4.87 24.02
N SER A 212 11.67 5.91 24.85
CA SER A 212 12.79 6.25 25.77
C SER A 212 14.24 5.99 25.33
N ILE A 213 14.51 6.00 24.03
CA ILE A 213 15.83 5.75 23.46
C ILE A 213 16.47 7.12 23.26
N GLU A 214 17.74 7.27 23.68
CA GLU A 214 18.48 8.50 23.40
C GLU A 214 18.47 8.81 21.90
N PRO A 215 18.40 10.08 21.47
CA PRO A 215 18.26 10.46 20.06
C PRO A 215 19.26 9.78 19.11
N GLU A 216 20.45 9.45 19.60
CA GLU A 216 21.53 8.78 18.85
C GLU A 216 21.27 7.30 18.56
N ARG A 217 20.34 6.68 19.29
CA ARG A 217 19.93 5.27 19.13
C ARG A 217 18.53 5.13 18.49
N ALA A 218 17.88 6.24 18.17
CA ALA A 218 16.58 6.21 17.50
C ALA A 218 16.68 5.48 16.15
N PRO A 219 15.70 4.62 15.81
CA PRO A 219 15.73 3.90 14.54
C PRO A 219 15.64 4.87 13.35
N ALA A 220 16.38 4.56 12.29
CA ALA A 220 16.26 5.28 11.03
C ALA A 220 14.88 5.01 10.42
N VAL A 221 14.07 6.05 10.16
CA VAL A 221 12.75 5.88 9.56
C VAL A 221 12.88 5.92 8.04
N ILE A 222 12.59 4.79 7.38
CA ILE A 222 12.68 4.65 5.93
C ILE A 222 11.31 4.26 5.37
N TYR A 223 10.81 5.04 4.41
CA TYR A 223 9.56 4.74 3.70
C TYR A 223 9.85 4.28 2.28
N VAL A 224 9.19 3.21 1.82
CA VAL A 224 9.24 2.75 0.43
C VAL A 224 7.82 2.77 -0.13
N GLY A 225 7.64 3.38 -1.31
CA GLY A 225 6.35 3.52 -2.00
C GLY A 225 6.54 3.72 -3.50
N ASP A 226 5.50 3.55 -4.31
CA ASP A 226 5.58 3.63 -5.78
C ASP A 226 4.71 4.73 -6.39
N SER A 227 3.76 5.27 -5.64
CA SER A 227 2.69 6.09 -6.19
C SER A 227 2.72 7.55 -5.72
N ALA A 228 1.92 8.39 -6.37
CA ALA A 228 1.70 9.76 -5.93
C ALA A 228 1.05 9.83 -4.52
N THR A 229 0.28 8.82 -4.12
CA THR A 229 -0.33 8.78 -2.79
C THR A 229 0.69 8.55 -1.67
N ASP A 230 1.88 8.05 -2.02
CA ASP A 230 3.00 7.89 -1.09
C ASP A 230 3.82 9.16 -0.91
N PHE A 231 3.56 10.19 -1.72
CA PHE A 231 4.36 11.41 -1.76
C PHE A 231 4.60 12.02 -0.37
N LEU A 232 3.56 12.09 0.47
CA LEU A 232 3.69 12.68 1.81
C LEU A 232 4.55 11.85 2.77
N CYS A 233 4.66 10.54 2.54
CA CYS A 233 5.52 9.65 3.32
C CYS A 233 6.94 9.58 2.76
N LEU A 234 7.08 9.64 1.42
CA LEU A 234 8.34 9.62 0.70
C LEU A 234 9.13 10.92 0.88
N ASN A 235 8.47 12.06 0.71
CA ASN A 235 9.13 13.35 0.72
C ASN A 235 9.42 13.79 2.14
N ARG A 236 10.71 13.95 2.47
CA ARG A 236 11.18 14.22 3.84
C ARG A 236 10.59 15.47 4.45
N ALA A 237 10.30 16.48 3.64
CA ALA A 237 9.78 17.77 4.08
C ALA A 237 8.24 17.86 4.02
N SER A 238 7.53 16.76 3.78
CA SER A 238 6.07 16.79 3.66
C SER A 238 5.33 16.84 4.99
N GLY A 239 4.22 17.56 5.02
CA GLY A 239 3.47 17.89 6.23
C GLY A 239 4.22 18.87 7.14
N SER A 240 3.71 19.09 8.35
CA SER A 240 4.26 20.06 9.32
C SER A 240 5.60 19.64 9.98
N GLY A 241 6.43 18.83 9.33
CA GLY A 241 7.72 18.38 9.88
C GLY A 241 8.43 17.34 9.01
N ARG A 242 9.47 16.70 9.58
CA ARG A 242 10.17 15.59 8.91
C ARG A 242 9.29 14.34 8.91
N SER A 243 8.91 13.83 7.73
CA SER A 243 8.11 12.60 7.58
C SER A 243 8.97 11.34 7.81
N CYS A 244 10.08 11.21 7.08
CA CYS A 244 11.07 10.14 7.17
C CYS A 244 12.51 10.67 7.19
N ASP A 245 13.47 9.81 7.55
CA ASP A 245 14.89 10.07 7.31
C ASP A 245 15.26 9.84 5.85
N ARG A 246 14.59 8.90 5.18
CA ARG A 246 14.72 8.68 3.74
C ARG A 246 13.47 8.05 3.13
N GLY A 247 12.94 8.66 2.07
CA GLY A 247 12.02 8.01 1.16
C GLY A 247 12.77 7.26 0.05
N VAL A 248 12.21 6.13 -0.39
CA VAL A 248 12.64 5.37 -1.56
C VAL A 248 11.43 5.17 -2.46
N TRP A 249 11.42 5.87 -3.59
CA TRP A 249 10.43 5.66 -4.63
C TRP A 249 10.83 4.47 -5.48
N ILE A 250 9.94 3.47 -5.57
CA ILE A 250 10.11 2.32 -6.43
C ILE A 250 9.27 2.49 -7.70
N PHE A 251 9.82 2.10 -8.84
CA PHE A 251 9.09 2.22 -10.10
C PHE A 251 9.37 1.04 -11.03
N ASP A 252 8.35 0.69 -11.80
CA ASP A 252 8.45 -0.28 -12.88
C ASP A 252 8.73 0.45 -14.19
N GLY A 253 9.98 0.40 -14.66
CA GLY A 253 10.34 0.97 -15.95
C GLY A 253 11.82 0.75 -16.33
N PRO A 254 12.18 1.09 -17.58
CA PRO A 254 13.56 1.02 -18.06
C PRO A 254 14.53 1.91 -17.25
N GLU A 255 15.80 1.53 -17.21
CA GLU A 255 16.86 2.21 -16.45
C GLU A 255 17.05 3.69 -16.79
N GLY A 256 16.71 4.09 -18.02
CA GLY A 256 16.81 5.47 -18.49
C GLY A 256 15.55 6.32 -18.29
N ASP A 257 14.44 5.72 -17.85
CA ASP A 257 13.14 6.40 -17.79
C ASP A 257 12.78 6.93 -16.40
N ALA A 258 13.66 6.75 -15.40
CA ALA A 258 13.40 7.09 -14.00
C ALA A 258 12.93 8.54 -13.80
N GLU A 259 13.63 9.50 -14.38
CA GLU A 259 13.31 10.94 -14.26
C GLU A 259 11.94 11.24 -14.88
N LYS A 260 11.72 10.79 -16.13
CA LYS A 260 10.45 10.96 -16.83
C LYS A 260 9.28 10.32 -16.10
N MET A 261 9.47 9.12 -15.54
CA MET A 261 8.45 8.41 -14.78
C MET A 261 8.18 9.09 -13.44
N MET A 262 9.21 9.66 -12.81
CA MET A 262 9.08 10.43 -11.58
C MET A 262 8.27 11.69 -11.82
N GLU A 263 8.63 12.49 -12.82
CA GLU A 263 7.88 13.70 -13.20
C GLU A 263 6.44 13.39 -13.57
N LYS A 264 6.18 12.26 -14.24
CA LYS A 264 4.81 11.82 -14.56
C LYS A 264 4.04 11.45 -13.29
N THR A 265 4.66 10.75 -12.35
CA THR A 265 4.03 10.23 -11.13
C THR A 265 3.76 11.35 -10.14
N PHE A 266 4.73 12.24 -9.96
CA PHE A 266 4.69 13.34 -9.00
C PHE A 266 4.42 14.70 -9.64
N ALA A 267 3.86 14.70 -10.85
CA ALA A 267 3.41 15.93 -11.51
C ALA A 267 2.52 16.75 -10.56
N PRO A 268 2.75 18.07 -10.42
CA PRO A 268 3.54 18.92 -11.31
C PRO A 268 5.02 19.07 -10.92
N CYS A 269 5.52 18.34 -9.92
CA CYS A 269 6.90 18.49 -9.45
C CYS A 269 7.92 18.04 -10.49
N LYS A 270 9.08 18.68 -10.48
CA LYS A 270 10.26 18.22 -11.21
C LYS A 270 11.11 17.30 -10.35
N ALA A 271 11.93 16.46 -10.99
CA ALA A 271 12.75 15.49 -10.29
C ALA A 271 13.73 16.13 -9.27
N GLU A 272 14.27 17.31 -9.58
CA GLU A 272 15.17 18.05 -8.69
C GLU A 272 14.50 18.62 -7.43
N GLU A 273 13.17 18.70 -7.40
CA GLU A 273 12.39 19.20 -6.26
C GLU A 273 12.03 18.10 -5.27
N LEU A 274 12.31 16.83 -5.59
CA LEU A 274 11.88 15.66 -4.83
C LEU A 274 13.03 15.11 -3.96
N ASP A 275 12.84 15.09 -2.64
CA ASP A 275 13.85 14.61 -1.68
C ASP A 275 13.63 13.14 -1.29
N PHE A 276 13.73 12.24 -2.26
CA PHE A 276 13.78 10.80 -2.05
C PHE A 276 14.69 10.09 -3.07
N ARG A 277 15.03 8.83 -2.80
CA ARG A 277 15.88 8.00 -3.66
C ARG A 277 15.02 7.16 -4.60
N VAL A 278 15.63 6.66 -5.67
CA VAL A 278 14.95 5.81 -6.66
C VAL A 278 15.47 4.39 -6.57
N ALA A 279 14.55 3.42 -6.60
CA ALA A 279 14.84 2.01 -6.72
C ALA A 279 14.03 1.40 -7.87
N ARG A 280 14.59 0.42 -8.57
CA ARG A 280 13.86 -0.36 -9.59
C ARG A 280 13.24 -1.64 -9.04
N ASP A 281 13.79 -2.13 -7.94
CA ASP A 281 13.36 -3.33 -7.25
C ASP A 281 13.68 -3.22 -5.75
N LEU A 282 13.26 -4.23 -4.98
CA LEU A 282 13.51 -4.24 -3.54
C LEU A 282 14.95 -4.59 -3.19
N ASN A 283 15.76 -5.12 -4.13
CA ASN A 283 17.19 -5.29 -3.90
C ASN A 283 17.88 -3.92 -3.80
N ARG A 284 17.59 -3.01 -4.73
CA ARG A 284 18.15 -1.66 -4.67
C ARG A 284 17.60 -0.88 -3.47
N ALA A 285 16.33 -1.07 -3.12
CA ALA A 285 15.76 -0.49 -1.90
C ALA A 285 16.53 -0.97 -0.64
N TYR A 286 16.82 -2.27 -0.54
CA TYR A 286 17.63 -2.85 0.53
C TYR A 286 19.04 -2.23 0.60
N GLU A 287 19.72 -2.04 -0.54
CA GLU A 287 21.03 -1.38 -0.56
C GLU A 287 20.95 0.07 -0.09
N LEU A 288 19.94 0.82 -0.53
CA LEU A 288 19.70 2.20 -0.08
C LEU A 288 19.43 2.27 1.42
N VAL A 289 18.73 1.28 1.98
CA VAL A 289 18.53 1.17 3.45
C VAL A 289 19.89 1.04 4.16
N LEU A 290 20.77 0.17 3.67
CA LEU A 290 22.12 0.01 4.23
C LEU A 290 22.96 1.28 4.09
N GLU A 291 22.89 1.98 2.95
CA GLU A 291 23.58 3.26 2.73
C GLU A 291 23.15 4.32 3.77
N VAL A 292 21.86 4.36 4.13
CA VAL A 292 21.31 5.31 5.12
C VAL A 292 21.67 4.94 6.57
N CYS A 293 21.87 3.65 6.83
CA CYS A 293 22.09 3.15 8.20
C CYS A 293 23.54 2.84 8.51
N GLY A 294 24.43 2.86 7.49
CA GLY A 294 25.77 2.30 7.58
C GLY A 294 25.73 0.76 7.61
N GLU A 295 26.85 0.13 7.31
CA GLU A 295 27.02 -1.33 7.41
C GLU A 295 27.85 -1.64 8.67
N GLU A 296 27.42 -2.61 9.49
CA GLU A 296 28.29 -3.13 10.56
C GLU A 296 29.55 -3.75 9.92
N GLY A 297 30.72 -3.21 10.23
CA GLY A 297 31.99 -3.76 9.79
C GLY A 297 32.22 -5.15 10.40
N HIS A 298 32.74 -6.10 9.61
CA HIS A 298 33.24 -7.37 10.15
C HIS A 298 34.47 -7.09 11.03
N GLN A 299 34.28 -7.15 12.36
CA GLN A 299 35.35 -7.48 13.30
C GLN A 299 35.46 -8.99 13.45
#